data_AF-A0A9X8M886-F1
#
_entry.id   AF-A0A9X8M886-F1
#
_cell.length_a   1.000
_cell.length_b   1.000
_cell.length_c   1.000
_cell.angle_alpha   90.00
_cell.angle_beta   90.00
_cell.angle_gamma   90.00
#
_symmetry.space_group_name_H-M   'P 1'
#
loop_
_entity.id
_entity.type
_entity.pdbx_description
1 polymer ?
#
loop_
_entity_poly.entity_id
_entity_poly.type
_entity_poly.pdbx_seq_one_letter_code
_entity_poly.pdbx_strand_id
1 'polypeptide(L)'
;MNQFPPGQTMEISEAYIGQYRKLPVRVIIHRLTKEQTEKRLKEQAIKEKNKAITYKERSKRLSGINVYITNLSAENVPTEYIHNLYSLH
;
A
#
# COMPACT_ATOMS: atom_id res chain seq x y z
N MET A 1 -6.65 -5.34 -11.63
CA MET A 1 -5.52 -4.52 -11.14
C MET A 1 -4.39 -4.35 -12.17
N ASN A 2 -4.58 -4.70 -13.45
CA ASN A 2 -3.56 -4.51 -14.50
C ASN A 2 -3.47 -3.06 -15.03
N GLN A 3 -4.25 -2.12 -14.50
CA GLN A 3 -4.37 -0.77 -15.05
C GLN A 3 -3.52 0.30 -14.34
N PHE A 4 -2.80 -0.08 -13.28
CA PHE A 4 -2.14 0.90 -12.42
C PHE A 4 -0.61 0.73 -12.42
N PRO A 5 0.16 1.55 -13.15
CA PRO A 5 1.62 1.49 -13.25
C PRO A 5 2.38 1.35 -11.91
N PRO A 6 3.52 0.62 -11.87
CA PRO A 6 4.42 0.62 -10.71
C PRO A 6 4.88 2.03 -10.33
N GLY A 7 4.93 2.33 -9.04
CA GLY A 7 5.32 3.64 -8.50
C GLY A 7 4.18 4.68 -8.45
N GLN A 8 3.01 4.38 -9.00
CA GLN A 8 1.89 5.31 -8.99
C GLN A 8 1.12 5.26 -7.67
N THR A 9 0.42 6.37 -7.38
CA THR A 9 -0.47 6.52 -6.22
C THR A 9 -1.88 6.93 -6.67
N MET A 10 -2.90 6.31 -6.07
CA MET A 10 -4.33 6.54 -6.33
C MET A 10 -5.02 6.86 -5.02
N GLU A 11 -6.02 7.74 -5.07
CA GLU A 11 -6.83 8.11 -3.92
C GLU A 11 -8.28 7.65 -4.07
N ILE A 12 -8.86 7.23 -2.95
CA ILE A 12 -10.28 7.07 -2.73
C ILE A 12 -10.68 8.14 -1.71
N SER A 13 -11.35 9.18 -2.20
CA SER A 13 -11.71 10.38 -1.44
C SER A 13 -12.97 10.22 -0.58
N GLU A 14 -13.88 9.32 -0.96
CA GLU A 14 -15.13 9.04 -0.24
C GLU A 14 -15.02 7.81 0.67
N ALA A 15 -14.04 7.83 1.58
CA ALA A 15 -13.87 6.77 2.56
C ALA A 15 -14.26 7.24 3.97
N TYR A 16 -14.90 6.34 4.73
CA TYR A 16 -15.29 6.58 6.09
C TYR A 16 -14.82 5.45 7.00
N ILE A 17 -14.26 5.81 8.16
CA ILE A 17 -13.84 4.85 9.18
C ILE A 17 -14.71 4.96 10.43
N GLY A 18 -15.00 3.80 11.03
CA GLY A 18 -15.70 3.69 12.30
C GLY A 18 -17.08 3.04 12.16
N GLN A 19 -17.39 2.14 13.09
CA GLN A 19 -18.65 1.38 13.11
C GLN A 19 -19.83 2.26 13.55
N TYR A 20 -19.63 3.08 14.59
CA TYR A 20 -20.69 3.92 15.19
C TYR A 20 -20.62 5.38 14.77
N ARG A 21 -19.40 5.91 14.58
CA ARG A 21 -19.15 7.27 14.09
C ARG A 21 -18.33 7.16 12.82
N LYS A 22 -18.90 7.60 11.70
CA LYS A 22 -18.24 7.62 10.40
C LYS A 22 -17.37 8.87 10.27
N LEU A 23 -16.06 8.70 10.43
CA LEU A 23 -15.09 9.78 10.23
C LEU A 23 -14.62 9.80 8.78
N PRO A 24 -14.70 10.94 8.07
CA PRO A 24 -14.18 11.05 6.72
C PRO A 24 -12.66 10.86 6.74
N VAL A 25 -12.18 10.02 5.83
CA VAL A 25 -10.75 9.72 5.66
C VAL A 25 -10.44 9.62 4.17
N ARG A 26 -9.16 9.81 3.83
CA ARG A 26 -8.62 9.54 2.50
C ARG A 26 -7.93 8.19 2.56
N VAL A 27 -8.27 7.31 1.62
CA VAL A 27 -7.57 6.03 1.44
C VAL A 27 -6.70 6.13 0.21
N ILE A 28 -5.39 5.95 0.41
CA ILE A 28 -4.39 6.08 -0.64
C ILE A 28 -3.81 4.70 -0.93
N ILE A 29 -3.86 4.29 -2.18
CA ILE A 29 -3.31 3.03 -2.68
C ILE A 29 -2.08 3.37 -3.49
N HIS A 30 -0.93 2.85 -3.06
CA HIS A 30 0.34 3.01 -3.74
C HIS A 30 0.82 1.65 -4.25
N ARG A 31 1.16 1.58 -5.55
CA ARG A 31 1.80 0.39 -6.12
C ARG A 31 3.30 0.57 -6.05
N LEU A 32 3.97 -0.37 -5.40
CA LEU A 32 5.42 -0.34 -5.26
C LEU A 32 6.14 -0.34 -6.62
N THR A 33 7.35 0.18 -6.61
CA THR A 33 8.26 0.04 -7.75
C THR A 33 8.64 -1.43 -7.95
N LYS A 34 9.15 -1.74 -9.15
CA LYS A 34 9.61 -3.11 -9.47
C LYS A 34 10.72 -3.54 -8.51
N GLU A 35 11.68 -2.67 -8.24
CA GLU A 35 12.80 -2.93 -7.33
C GLU A 35 12.34 -3.22 -5.90
N GLN A 36 11.42 -2.40 -5.36
CA GLN A 36 10.85 -2.63 -4.03
C GLN A 36 10.06 -3.94 -3.96
N THR A 37 9.32 -4.26 -5.03
CA THR A 37 8.55 -5.50 -5.14
C THR A 37 9.47 -6.72 -5.15
N GLU A 38 10.54 -6.69 -5.94
CA GLU A 38 11.54 -7.77 -6.01
C GLU A 38 12.25 -7.97 -4.67
N LYS A 39 12.63 -6.89 -3.99
CA LYS A 39 13.21 -6.97 -2.64
C LYS A 39 12.27 -7.68 -1.67
N ARG A 40 10.98 -7.29 -1.64
CA ARG A 40 9.97 -7.95 -0.80
C ARG A 40 9.76 -9.42 -1.15
N LEU A 41 9.77 -9.79 -2.43
CA LEU A 41 9.63 -11.18 -2.85
C LEU A 41 10.83 -12.04 -2.40
N LYS A 42 12.05 -11.50 -2.47
CA LYS A 42 13.26 -12.16 -1.94
C LYS A 42 13.17 -12.37 -0.43
N GLU A 43 12.77 -11.35 0.32
CA GLU A 43 12.56 -11.45 1.77
C GLU A 43 11.47 -12.45 2.15
N GLN A 44 10.38 -12.51 1.37
CA GLN A 44 9.33 -13.51 1.55
C GLN A 44 9.86 -14.92 1.30
N ALA A 45 10.62 -15.17 0.23
CA ALA A 45 11.20 -16.48 -0.05
C ALA A 45 12.13 -16.95 1.09
N ILE A 46 12.92 -16.05 1.67
CA ILE A 46 13.75 -16.35 2.85
C ILE A 46 12.86 -16.71 4.05
N LYS A 47 11.78 -15.96 4.30
CA LYS A 47 10.83 -16.25 5.39
C LYS A 47 10.09 -17.57 5.18
N GLU A 48 9.71 -17.91 3.95
CA GLU A 48 9.06 -19.18 3.62
C GLU A 48 9.96 -20.36 3.98
N LYS A 49 11.24 -20.29 3.58
CA LYS A 49 12.25 -21.29 3.94
C LYS A 49 12.48 -21.40 5.45
N ASN A 50 12.63 -20.26 6.12
CA ASN A 50 13.01 -20.23 7.54
C ASN A 50 11.86 -20.56 8.49
N LYS A 51 10.62 -20.21 8.13
CA LYS A 51 9.44 -20.42 9.00
C LYS A 51 8.58 -21.60 8.57
N ALA A 52 8.95 -22.32 7.50
CA ALA A 52 8.13 -23.37 6.89
C ALA A 52 6.68 -22.92 6.56
N ILE A 53 6.53 -21.67 6.15
CA ILE A 53 5.24 -21.09 5.72
C ILE A 53 5.26 -20.95 4.20
N THR A 54 4.13 -21.12 3.53
CA THR A 54 4.00 -20.84 2.10
C THR A 54 2.94 -19.77 1.86
N TYR A 55 3.32 -18.66 1.24
CA TYR A 55 2.39 -17.62 0.84
C TYR A 55 1.72 -18.00 -0.50
N LYS A 56 0.40 -17.81 -0.57
CA LYS A 56 -0.36 -17.96 -1.82
C LYS A 56 0.09 -16.91 -2.84
N GLU A 57 0.04 -17.24 -4.12
CA GLU A 57 0.38 -16.30 -5.21
C GLU A 57 -0.41 -14.99 -5.13
N ARG A 58 -1.69 -15.07 -4.77
CA ARG A 58 -2.53 -13.87 -4.56
C ARG A 58 -1.96 -12.95 -3.49
N SER A 59 -1.48 -13.50 -2.38
CA SER A 59 -0.89 -12.73 -1.27
C SER A 59 0.45 -12.13 -1.68
N LYS A 60 1.29 -12.88 -2.41
CA LYS A 60 2.54 -12.36 -2.99
C LYS A 60 2.28 -11.19 -3.93
N ARG A 61 1.26 -11.30 -4.80
CA ARG A 61 0.83 -10.22 -5.70
C ARG A 61 0.36 -8.98 -4.95
N LEU A 62 -0.46 -9.15 -3.90
CA LEU A 62 -0.95 -8.05 -3.08
C LEU A 62 0.16 -7.37 -2.25
N SER A 63 1.26 -8.08 -1.96
CA SER A 63 2.39 -7.50 -1.21
C SER A 63 3.12 -6.37 -1.94
N GLY A 64 2.90 -6.23 -3.26
CA GLY A 64 3.38 -5.13 -4.09
C GLY A 64 2.56 -3.83 -3.94
N ILE A 65 1.61 -3.80 -3.00
CA ILE A 65 0.72 -2.65 -2.77
C ILE A 65 0.89 -2.19 -1.32
N ASN A 66 1.00 -0.88 -1.13
CA ASN A 66 0.84 -0.23 0.16
C ASN A 66 -0.51 0.50 0.18
N VAL A 67 -1.18 0.48 1.32
CA VAL A 67 -2.40 1.22 1.56
C VAL A 67 -2.18 2.14 2.74
N TYR A 68 -2.47 3.42 2.57
CA TYR A 68 -2.40 4.44 3.60
C TYR A 68 -3.80 4.97 3.86
N ILE A 69 -4.05 5.31 5.13
CA ILE A 69 -5.31 5.90 5.57
C ILE A 69 -4.92 7.16 6.33
N THR A 70 -5.45 8.30 5.90
CA THR A 70 -5.08 9.59 6.49
C THR A 70 -6.28 10.53 6.56
N ASN A 71 -6.26 11.42 7.55
CA ASN A 71 -7.21 12.52 7.69
C ASN A 71 -6.61 13.86 7.22
N LEU A 72 -5.39 13.86 6.67
CA LEU A 72 -4.74 15.06 6.15
C LEU A 72 -5.53 15.60 4.95
N SER A 73 -5.75 16.92 4.90
CA SER A 73 -6.44 17.53 3.75
C SER A 73 -5.61 17.37 2.48
N ALA A 74 -6.28 17.18 1.33
CA ALA A 74 -5.62 17.13 0.03
C ALA A 74 -4.97 18.47 -0.34
N GLU A 75 -5.49 19.57 0.21
CA GLU A 75 -4.93 20.92 0.07
C GLU A 75 -3.55 21.05 0.74
N ASN A 76 -3.39 20.52 1.96
CA ASN A 76 -2.12 20.61 2.68
C ASN A 76 -1.13 19.53 2.24
N VAL A 77 -1.63 18.32 1.95
CA VAL A 77 -0.80 17.18 1.55
C VAL A 77 -1.43 16.50 0.32
N PRO A 78 -0.93 16.82 -0.89
CA PRO A 78 -1.35 16.17 -2.11
C PRO A 78 -1.09 14.66 -2.10
N THR A 79 -1.89 13.92 -2.85
CA THR A 79 -1.88 12.45 -2.90
C THR A 79 -0.51 11.88 -3.24
N GLU A 80 0.24 12.49 -4.15
CA GLU A 80 1.57 12.02 -4.56
C GLU A 80 2.60 11.97 -3.42
N TYR A 81 2.46 12.85 -2.40
CA TYR A 81 3.42 12.95 -1.30
C TYR A 81 3.13 11.98 -0.16
N ILE A 82 1.93 11.40 -0.09
CA ILE A 82 1.51 10.51 0.99
C ILE A 82 2.43 9.29 1.09
N HIS A 83 2.81 8.69 -0.05
CA HIS A 83 3.72 7.55 -0.02
C HIS A 83 5.05 7.92 0.62
N ASN A 84 5.65 9.04 0.22
CA ASN A 84 6.94 9.50 0.73
C ASN A 84 6.86 9.88 2.21
N LEU A 85 5.73 10.44 2.66
CA LEU A 85 5.53 10.84 4.05
C LEU A 85 5.48 9.62 5.01
N TYR A 86 4.86 8.53 4.58
CA TYR A 86 4.68 7.33 5.42
C TYR A 86 5.62 6.17 5.06
N SER A 87 6.43 6.30 4.00
CA SER A 87 7.43 5.30 3.68
C SER A 87 8.52 5.30 4.74
N LEU A 88 8.70 4.18 5.43
CA LEU A 88 9.87 3.93 6.25
C LEU A 88 11.02 3.63 5.29
N HIS A 89 11.94 4.59 5.11
CA HIS A 89 13.18 4.41 4.35
C HIS A 89 14.11 3.40 5.04
#